data_AF-A0AAD3G8M7-F1
#
_entry.id   AF-A0AAD3G8M7-F1
#
_cell.length_a   1.000
_cell.length_b   1.000
_cell.length_c   1.000
_cell.angle_alpha   90.00
_cell.angle_beta   90.00
_cell.angle_gamma   90.00
#
_symmetry.space_group_name_H-M   'P 1'
#
loop_
_entity.id
_entity.type
_entity.pdbx_description
1 polymer ?
#
loop_
_entity_poly.entity_id
_entity_poly.type
_entity_poly.pdbx_seq_one_letter_code
_entity_poly.pdbx_strand_id
1 'polypeptide(L)'
;MEFILQKQGENHGHTISNNSLEIVSGNYRLLARLDSPFAHIEVRIDYESPESSERYTHYYRSDAGGWLEIFSYRDLGIGSWKIRCYGDILAELAGQGWQETLTLIVTPVKINYLAQLEELIKTEIEPLLALESSREMVKLEFADLTNNSAFVFDLCLPEETMTAREGVTLELPEPANMKKSLQSLSNRNSAPLPPKISGSNSRRKSPQLPPIPKNK
;
A
#
# COMPACT_ATOMS: atom_id res chain seq x y z
N MET A 1 -27.18 9.76 28.78
CA MET A 1 -27.06 9.83 27.30
C MET A 1 -26.11 8.74 26.86
N GLU A 2 -26.42 8.05 25.79
CA GLU A 2 -25.55 7.00 25.22
C GLU A 2 -25.07 7.43 23.84
N PHE A 3 -23.80 7.23 23.54
CA PHE A 3 -23.23 7.50 22.21
C PHE A 3 -23.12 6.20 21.41
N ILE A 4 -23.50 6.26 20.14
CA ILE A 4 -23.37 5.16 19.20
C ILE A 4 -22.56 5.65 18.00
N LEU A 5 -21.39 5.04 17.78
CA LEU A 5 -20.53 5.35 16.63
C LEU A 5 -20.63 4.22 15.61
N GLN A 6 -20.81 4.57 14.34
CA GLN A 6 -20.88 3.59 13.26
C GLN A 6 -19.93 3.95 12.14
N LYS A 7 -19.06 3.01 11.77
CA LYS A 7 -18.19 3.16 10.61
C LYS A 7 -18.97 2.92 9.32
N GLN A 8 -18.63 3.67 8.28
CA GLN A 8 -19.23 3.48 6.97
C GLN A 8 -18.91 2.06 6.45
N GLY A 9 -19.96 1.35 6.02
CA GLY A 9 -19.88 -0.03 5.56
C GLY A 9 -20.13 -1.08 6.66
N GLU A 10 -20.19 -0.69 7.93
CA GLU A 10 -20.64 -1.57 9.00
C GLU A 10 -22.16 -1.52 9.16
N ASN A 11 -22.79 -2.67 9.39
CA ASN A 11 -24.25 -2.76 9.53
C ASN A 11 -24.75 -2.36 10.93
N HIS A 12 -23.87 -2.37 11.94
CA HIS A 12 -24.22 -2.10 13.33
C HIS A 12 -23.36 -0.96 13.86
N GLY A 13 -23.97 -0.06 14.63
CA GLY A 13 -23.23 0.93 15.41
C GLY A 13 -22.72 0.33 16.72
N HIS A 14 -21.58 0.82 17.18
CA HIS A 14 -20.96 0.46 18.44
C HIS A 14 -21.35 1.47 19.52
N THR A 15 -22.02 1.01 20.56
CA THR A 15 -22.30 1.82 21.75
C THR A 15 -21.00 2.06 22.53
N ILE A 16 -20.75 3.31 22.90
CA ILE A 16 -19.53 3.72 23.59
C ILE A 16 -19.80 3.77 25.09
N SER A 17 -19.17 2.85 25.86
CA SER A 17 -19.42 2.71 27.29
C SER A 17 -18.61 3.67 28.18
N ASN A 18 -17.40 4.06 27.76
CA ASN A 18 -16.41 4.70 28.64
C ASN A 18 -16.17 6.18 28.34
N ASN A 19 -17.03 6.84 27.55
CA ASN A 19 -16.89 8.25 27.15
C ASN A 19 -15.53 8.61 26.50
N SER A 20 -14.72 7.60 26.18
CA SER A 20 -13.43 7.69 25.50
C SER A 20 -13.23 6.44 24.66
N LEU A 21 -12.85 6.59 23.39
CA LEU A 21 -12.65 5.48 22.47
C LEU A 21 -11.51 5.78 21.49
N GLU A 22 -10.63 4.80 21.27
CA GLU A 22 -9.61 4.86 20.23
C GLU A 22 -10.14 4.17 18.96
N ILE A 23 -10.08 4.88 17.83
CA ILE A 23 -10.55 4.41 16.54
C ILE A 23 -9.51 4.69 15.45
N VAL A 24 -9.68 4.06 14.30
CA VAL A 24 -8.85 4.29 13.12
C VAL A 24 -9.50 5.37 12.25
N SER A 25 -8.71 6.23 11.60
CA SER A 25 -9.20 7.26 10.68
C SER A 25 -10.09 6.69 9.59
N GLY A 26 -11.12 7.45 9.21
CA GLY A 26 -12.06 7.06 8.18
C GLY A 26 -13.44 7.67 8.39
N ASN A 27 -14.41 7.19 7.63
CA ASN A 27 -15.75 7.78 7.61
C ASN A 27 -16.68 7.16 8.67
N TYR A 28 -17.22 7.99 9.56
CA TYR A 28 -18.09 7.57 10.64
C TYR A 28 -19.32 8.49 10.77
N ARG A 29 -20.42 7.93 11.27
CA ARG A 29 -21.55 8.70 11.80
C ARG A 29 -21.63 8.55 13.31
N LEU A 30 -22.03 9.61 13.99
CA LEU A 30 -22.20 9.62 15.45
C LEU A 30 -23.66 9.93 15.78
N LEU A 31 -24.28 8.97 16.45
CA LEU A 31 -25.63 9.07 16.99
C LEU A 31 -25.54 9.17 18.51
N ALA A 32 -26.58 9.72 19.10
CA ALA A 32 -26.79 9.67 20.52
C ALA A 32 -28.25 9.39 20.88
N ARG A 33 -28.42 8.72 22.01
CA ARG A 33 -29.72 8.43 22.61
C ARG A 33 -29.82 9.07 23.99
N LEU A 34 -30.89 9.79 24.22
CA LEU A 34 -31.23 10.41 25.49
C LEU A 34 -32.43 9.69 26.10
N ASP A 35 -32.53 9.72 27.42
CA ASP A 35 -33.67 9.16 28.14
C ASP A 35 -34.92 10.05 28.03
N SER A 36 -34.73 11.34 27.70
CA SER A 36 -35.79 12.31 27.55
C SER A 36 -36.14 12.55 26.08
N PRO A 37 -37.41 12.43 25.66
CA PRO A 37 -37.84 12.72 24.30
C PRO A 37 -37.89 14.23 24.03
N PHE A 38 -37.73 14.63 22.76
CA PHE A 38 -37.80 16.02 22.29
C PHE A 38 -36.91 17.03 23.04
N ALA A 39 -35.82 16.59 23.64
CA ALA A 39 -34.91 17.42 24.41
C ALA A 39 -34.11 18.37 23.50
N HIS A 40 -33.95 19.63 23.92
CA HIS A 40 -33.04 20.57 23.26
C HIS A 40 -31.63 20.38 23.82
N ILE A 41 -30.66 20.26 22.92
CA ILE A 41 -29.28 19.86 23.25
C ILE A 41 -28.33 20.77 22.49
N GLU A 42 -27.38 21.38 23.19
CA GLU A 42 -26.23 22.03 22.55
C GLU A 42 -25.09 21.01 22.43
N VAL A 43 -24.53 20.87 21.24
CA VAL A 43 -23.38 19.99 20.97
C VAL A 43 -22.21 20.83 20.50
N ARG A 44 -21.11 20.75 21.25
CA ARG A 44 -19.81 21.36 20.91
C ARG A 44 -18.83 20.28 20.50
N ILE A 45 -18.24 20.41 19.33
CA ILE A 45 -17.23 19.48 18.82
C ILE A 45 -15.92 20.26 18.69
N ASP A 46 -14.90 19.85 19.45
CA ASP A 46 -13.54 20.33 19.28
C ASP A 46 -12.73 19.26 18.56
N TYR A 47 -12.05 19.63 17.48
CA TYR A 47 -11.06 18.80 16.81
C TYR A 47 -9.68 19.43 16.99
N GLU A 48 -8.70 18.59 17.33
CA GLU A 48 -7.31 18.99 17.52
C GLU A 48 -6.37 17.96 16.90
N SER A 49 -5.50 18.45 16.01
CA SER A 49 -4.42 17.71 15.38
C SER A 49 -3.14 18.56 15.41
N PRO A 50 -1.96 17.99 15.08
CA PRO A 50 -0.73 18.76 15.00
C PRO A 50 -0.78 19.93 14.00
N GLU A 51 -1.63 19.84 12.97
CA GLU A 51 -1.68 20.81 11.86
C GLU A 51 -2.90 21.73 11.93
N SER A 52 -3.98 21.31 12.58
CA SER A 52 -5.24 22.04 12.61
C SER A 52 -5.98 21.90 13.94
N SER A 53 -6.71 22.95 14.29
CA SER A 53 -7.68 22.93 15.39
C SER A 53 -8.96 23.61 14.93
N GLU A 54 -10.08 22.93 15.12
CA GLU A 54 -11.39 23.38 14.68
C GLU A 54 -12.40 23.23 15.81
N ARG A 55 -13.37 24.14 15.87
CA ARG A 55 -14.46 24.07 16.85
C ARG A 55 -15.79 24.32 16.18
N TYR A 56 -16.76 23.46 16.48
CA TYR A 56 -18.10 23.50 15.95
C TYR A 56 -19.09 23.56 17.11
N THR A 57 -20.18 24.30 16.94
CA THR A 57 -21.28 24.32 17.90
C THR A 57 -22.59 24.23 17.13
N HIS A 58 -23.41 23.25 17.50
CA HIS A 58 -24.69 22.99 16.88
C HIS A 58 -25.76 22.78 17.95
N TYR A 59 -26.96 23.30 17.70
CA TYR A 59 -28.11 23.10 18.56
C TYR A 59 -29.04 22.11 17.89
N TYR A 60 -29.47 21.12 18.66
CA TYR A 60 -30.27 20.02 18.20
C TYR A 60 -31.53 19.87 19.05
N ARG A 61 -32.51 19.17 18.48
CA ARG A 61 -33.65 18.65 19.23
C ARG A 61 -33.75 17.15 18.96
N SER A 62 -33.81 16.35 20.01
CA SER A 62 -33.99 14.91 19.86
C SER A 62 -35.39 14.59 19.32
N ASP A 63 -35.57 13.38 18.79
CA ASP A 63 -36.87 12.91 18.34
C ASP A 63 -37.74 12.39 19.50
N ALA A 64 -38.90 11.80 19.14
CA ALA A 64 -39.84 11.21 20.08
C ALA A 64 -39.28 10.01 20.87
N GLY A 65 -38.24 9.35 20.34
CA GLY A 65 -37.54 8.25 20.99
C GLY A 65 -36.26 8.69 21.72
N GLY A 66 -35.98 10.00 21.78
CA GLY A 66 -34.76 10.53 22.39
C GLY A 66 -33.53 10.40 21.51
N TRP A 67 -33.67 10.08 20.22
CA TRP A 67 -32.56 9.95 19.29
C TRP A 67 -32.13 11.28 18.69
N LEU A 68 -30.84 11.38 18.43
CA LEU A 68 -30.20 12.50 17.76
C LEU A 68 -29.03 12.00 16.91
N GLU A 69 -28.92 12.49 15.68
CA GLU A 69 -27.69 12.40 14.90
C GLU A 69 -26.82 13.64 15.14
N ILE A 70 -25.65 13.46 15.75
CA ILE A 70 -24.70 14.55 16.04
C ILE A 70 -23.98 14.97 14.77
N PHE A 71 -23.57 13.99 13.97
CA PHE A 71 -23.14 14.18 12.59
C PHE A 71 -23.38 12.91 11.79
N SER A 72 -23.81 13.09 10.54
CA SER A 72 -23.86 12.01 9.55
C SER A 72 -22.44 11.61 9.12
N TYR A 73 -22.34 10.61 8.24
CA TYR A 73 -21.09 10.09 7.70
C TYR A 73 -20.07 11.18 7.32
N ARG A 74 -19.07 11.36 8.17
CA ARG A 74 -18.00 12.34 8.08
C ARG A 74 -16.66 11.62 8.19
N ASP A 75 -15.68 12.09 7.43
CA ASP A 75 -14.30 11.64 7.58
C ASP A 75 -13.69 12.19 8.87
N LEU A 76 -13.38 11.29 9.81
CA LEU A 76 -12.69 11.61 11.05
C LEU A 76 -11.18 11.48 10.79
N GLY A 77 -10.54 12.64 10.68
CA GLY A 77 -9.09 12.78 10.55
C GLY A 77 -8.34 12.40 11.82
N ILE A 78 -7.05 12.11 11.66
CA ILE A 78 -6.13 11.72 12.74
C ILE A 78 -6.01 12.86 13.75
N GLY A 79 -6.21 12.55 15.03
CA GLY A 79 -6.18 13.55 16.10
C GLY A 79 -7.14 13.23 17.23
N SER A 80 -7.42 14.25 18.05
CA SER A 80 -8.35 14.19 19.16
C SER A 80 -9.65 14.89 18.78
N TRP A 81 -10.77 14.19 18.94
CA TRP A 81 -12.11 14.74 18.75
C TRP A 81 -12.84 14.71 20.08
N LYS A 82 -13.26 15.88 20.57
CA LYS A 82 -13.99 16.02 21.83
C LYS A 82 -15.39 16.54 21.56
N ILE A 83 -16.38 15.70 21.78
CA ILE A 83 -17.80 15.99 21.62
C ILE A 83 -18.39 16.24 23.00
N ARG A 84 -18.90 17.43 23.25
CA ARG A 84 -19.55 17.81 24.52
C ARG A 84 -21.00 18.14 24.25
N CYS A 85 -21.89 17.50 24.99
CA CYS A 85 -23.32 17.70 24.90
C CYS A 85 -23.81 18.35 26.19
N TYR A 86 -24.63 19.39 26.06
CA TYR A 86 -25.21 20.13 27.15
C TYR A 86 -26.74 20.04 27.03
N GLY A 87 -27.40 19.87 28.17
CA GLY A 87 -28.85 20.08 28.26
C GLY A 87 -29.23 21.53 27.98
N ASP A 88 -30.53 21.77 27.77
CA ASP A 88 -31.10 23.10 27.56
C ASP A 88 -30.56 24.13 28.58
N ILE A 89 -30.16 25.31 28.10
CA ILE A 89 -29.69 26.43 28.92
C ILE A 89 -30.72 26.81 29.99
N LEU A 90 -32.02 26.68 29.68
CA LEU A 90 -33.09 26.91 30.67
C LEU A 90 -33.07 25.86 31.79
N ALA A 91 -32.72 24.61 31.48
CA ALA A 91 -32.54 23.56 32.47
C ALA A 91 -31.27 23.80 33.30
N GLU A 92 -30.18 24.29 32.71
CA GLU A 92 -28.99 24.74 33.44
C GLU A 92 -29.32 25.85 34.45
N LEU A 93 -30.08 26.87 34.04
CA LEU A 93 -30.51 27.97 34.92
C LEU A 93 -31.42 27.49 36.06
N ALA A 94 -32.19 26.42 35.84
CA ALA A 94 -33.01 25.76 36.85
C ALA A 94 -32.21 24.77 37.73
N GLY A 95 -30.90 24.63 37.53
CA GLY A 95 -30.05 23.68 38.25
C GLY A 95 -30.25 22.21 37.86
N GLN A 96 -30.97 21.94 36.77
CA GLN A 96 -31.22 20.62 36.19
C GLN A 96 -30.42 20.38 34.90
N GLY A 97 -29.42 21.23 34.64
CA GLY A 97 -28.50 21.06 33.54
C GLY A 97 -27.69 19.78 33.68
N TRP A 98 -27.41 19.14 32.57
CA TRP A 98 -26.52 17.99 32.50
C TRP A 98 -25.50 18.24 31.39
N GLN A 99 -24.33 17.63 31.54
CA GLN A 99 -23.28 17.66 30.54
C GLN A 99 -22.75 16.24 30.34
N GLU A 100 -22.61 15.83 29.08
CA GLU A 100 -21.92 14.60 28.70
C GLU A 100 -20.78 14.90 27.76
N THR A 101 -19.73 14.08 27.79
CA THR A 101 -18.53 14.30 26.97
C THR A 101 -18.02 12.98 26.43
N LEU A 102 -17.81 12.92 25.12
CA LEU A 102 -17.17 11.83 24.42
C LEU A 102 -15.84 12.32 23.83
N THR A 103 -14.77 11.57 24.08
CA THR A 103 -13.46 11.78 23.45
C THR A 103 -13.17 10.65 22.48
N LEU A 104 -12.86 10.96 21.23
CA LEU A 104 -12.38 9.99 20.25
C LEU A 104 -10.92 10.29 19.93
N ILE A 105 -10.05 9.29 20.11
CA ILE A 105 -8.66 9.36 19.67
C ILE A 105 -8.57 8.62 18.35
N VAL A 106 -8.31 9.36 17.28
CA VAL A 106 -8.29 8.84 15.91
C VAL A 106 -6.84 8.61 15.49
N THR A 107 -6.52 7.36 15.17
CA THR A 107 -5.18 6.92 14.74
C THR A 107 -5.14 6.64 13.24
N PRO A 108 -3.95 6.73 12.60
CA PRO A 108 -3.81 6.40 11.20
C PRO A 108 -4.21 4.95 10.90
N VAL A 109 -4.84 4.72 9.74
CA VAL A 109 -4.98 3.36 9.19
C VAL A 109 -3.60 2.74 9.10
N LYS A 110 -3.40 1.61 9.79
CA LYS A 110 -2.23 0.76 9.57
C LYS A 110 -2.37 0.15 8.18
N ILE A 111 -1.84 0.85 7.18
CA ILE A 111 -1.71 0.31 5.83
C ILE A 111 -0.77 -0.89 5.93
N ASN A 112 -1.29 -2.08 5.63
CA ASN A 112 -0.46 -3.26 5.56
C ASN A 112 0.30 -3.23 4.22
N TYR A 113 1.40 -2.49 4.19
CA TYR A 113 2.25 -2.35 3.01
C TYR A 113 2.65 -3.71 2.41
N LEU A 114 2.76 -4.75 3.23
CA LEU A 114 3.07 -6.11 2.77
C LEU A 114 1.97 -6.68 1.88
N ALA A 115 0.69 -6.51 2.25
CA ALA A 115 -0.43 -7.01 1.45
C ALA A 115 -0.56 -6.27 0.10
N GLN A 116 -0.29 -4.96 0.08
CA GLN A 116 -0.28 -4.19 -1.17
C GLN A 116 0.89 -4.56 -2.08
N LEU A 117 2.06 -4.84 -1.51
CA LEU A 117 3.21 -5.30 -2.28
C LEU A 117 3.01 -6.71 -2.84
N GLU A 118 2.41 -7.62 -2.08
CA GLU A 118 2.04 -8.96 -2.57
C GLU A 118 1.09 -8.89 -3.76
N GLU A 119 0.08 -8.01 -3.70
CA GLU A 119 -0.86 -7.81 -4.80
C GLU A 119 -0.17 -7.23 -6.04
N LEU A 120 0.67 -6.20 -5.88
CA LEU A 120 1.47 -5.62 -6.98
C LEU A 120 2.42 -6.63 -7.62
N ILE A 121 3.09 -7.46 -6.83
CA ILE A 121 3.97 -8.52 -7.35
C ILE A 121 3.15 -9.50 -8.19
N LYS A 122 1.97 -9.89 -7.71
CA LYS A 122 1.10 -10.85 -8.39
C LYS A 122 0.49 -10.29 -9.68
N THR A 123 0.10 -9.02 -9.70
CA THR A 123 -0.56 -8.41 -10.87
C THR A 123 0.43 -7.95 -11.94
N GLU A 124 1.61 -7.47 -11.53
CA GLU A 124 2.54 -6.82 -12.47
C GLU A 124 3.76 -7.70 -12.79
N ILE A 125 4.32 -8.40 -11.80
CA ILE A 125 5.61 -9.08 -11.96
C ILE A 125 5.43 -10.53 -12.42
N GLU A 126 4.47 -11.28 -11.85
CA GLU A 126 4.23 -12.67 -12.25
C GLU A 126 3.92 -12.83 -13.76
N PRO A 127 3.11 -11.97 -14.41
CA PRO A 127 2.86 -12.07 -15.85
C PRO A 127 4.12 -11.85 -16.69
N LEU A 128 5.01 -10.94 -16.28
CA LEU A 128 6.26 -10.66 -16.99
C LEU A 128 7.23 -11.84 -16.90
N LEU A 129 7.29 -12.50 -15.73
CA LEU A 129 8.13 -13.69 -15.54
C LEU A 129 7.57 -14.92 -16.28
N ALA A 130 6.26 -15.05 -16.39
CA ALA A 130 5.63 -16.12 -17.17
C ALA A 130 5.92 -15.99 -18.67
N LEU A 131 6.00 -14.76 -19.19
CA LEU A 131 6.30 -14.47 -20.61
C LEU A 131 7.76 -14.80 -20.99
N GLU A 132 8.70 -14.69 -20.05
CA GLU A 132 10.09 -15.08 -20.31
C GLU A 132 10.29 -16.61 -20.30
N SER A 133 9.45 -17.33 -19.54
CA SER A 133 9.53 -18.80 -19.45
C SER A 133 8.89 -19.53 -20.63
N SER A 134 8.07 -18.87 -21.46
CA SER A 134 7.41 -19.48 -22.62
C SER A 134 8.24 -19.46 -23.90
N ARG A 135 9.47 -18.94 -23.87
CA ARG A 135 10.38 -18.98 -25.03
C ARG A 135 10.76 -20.43 -25.33
N GLU A 136 10.06 -21.03 -26.28
CA GLU A 136 10.35 -22.37 -26.78
C GLU A 136 11.70 -22.35 -27.50
N MET A 137 12.67 -23.14 -27.01
CA MET A 137 13.95 -23.29 -27.69
C MET A 137 13.80 -24.25 -28.87
N VAL A 138 14.03 -23.76 -30.08
CA VAL A 138 14.04 -24.59 -31.28
C VAL A 138 15.45 -25.10 -31.53
N LYS A 139 15.62 -26.42 -31.63
CA LYS A 139 16.89 -27.04 -32.03
C LYS A 139 17.03 -27.04 -33.54
N LEU A 140 18.10 -26.45 -34.03
CA LEU A 140 18.48 -26.48 -35.43
C LEU A 140 19.76 -27.32 -35.59
N GLU A 141 19.71 -28.31 -36.48
CA GLU A 141 20.82 -29.22 -36.78
C GLU A 141 21.25 -29.05 -38.24
N PHE A 142 22.52 -28.74 -38.47
CA PHE A 142 23.15 -28.76 -39.78
C PHE A 142 24.15 -29.91 -39.86
N ALA A 143 23.90 -30.87 -40.73
CA ALA A 143 24.81 -31.98 -41.00
C ALA A 143 25.67 -31.70 -42.24
N ASP A 144 26.99 -31.77 -42.08
CA ASP A 144 27.94 -31.83 -43.18
C ASP A 144 28.19 -33.30 -43.57
N LEU A 145 27.52 -33.70 -44.66
CA LEU A 145 27.60 -35.06 -45.20
C LEU A 145 28.99 -35.41 -45.74
N THR A 146 29.85 -34.43 -46.02
CA THR A 146 31.19 -34.66 -46.57
C THR A 146 32.21 -34.99 -45.48
N ASN A 147 32.07 -34.37 -44.31
CA ASN A 147 32.96 -34.55 -43.17
C ASN A 147 32.37 -35.42 -42.05
N ASN A 148 31.16 -35.96 -42.26
CA ASN A 148 30.38 -36.72 -41.27
C ASN A 148 30.32 -35.98 -39.91
N SER A 149 30.11 -34.66 -39.97
CA SER A 149 30.03 -33.79 -38.80
C SER A 149 28.68 -33.09 -38.76
N ALA A 150 28.21 -32.73 -37.56
CA ALA A 150 26.97 -32.00 -37.38
C ALA A 150 27.17 -30.84 -36.41
N PHE A 151 26.48 -29.73 -36.67
CA PHE A 151 26.44 -28.56 -35.81
C PHE A 151 25.01 -28.36 -35.32
N VAL A 152 24.83 -28.30 -34.00
CA VAL A 152 23.54 -28.08 -33.36
C VAL A 152 23.60 -26.75 -32.62
N PHE A 153 22.57 -25.93 -32.78
CA PHE A 153 22.40 -24.70 -32.03
C PHE A 153 20.95 -24.56 -31.59
N ASP A 154 20.78 -23.99 -30.39
CA ASP A 154 19.48 -23.67 -29.82
C ASP A 154 19.09 -22.23 -30.22
N LEU A 155 17.92 -22.07 -30.81
CA LEU A 155 17.39 -20.77 -31.22
C LEU A 155 16.20 -20.40 -30.32
N CYS A 156 16.32 -19.28 -29.60
CA CYS A 156 15.18 -18.67 -28.91
C CYS A 156 14.40 -17.81 -29.89
N LEU A 157 13.20 -18.25 -30.27
CA LEU A 157 12.30 -17.50 -31.13
C LEU A 157 11.25 -16.76 -30.29
N PRO A 158 10.92 -15.48 -30.60
CA PRO A 158 9.80 -14.80 -29.97
C PRO A 158 8.46 -15.37 -30.46
N GLU A 159 7.45 -15.38 -29.61
CA GLU A 159 6.09 -15.92 -29.89
C GLU A 159 5.48 -15.38 -31.20
N GLU A 160 5.75 -14.12 -31.52
CA GLU A 160 5.32 -13.43 -32.75
C GLU A 160 5.76 -14.16 -34.03
N THR A 161 6.93 -14.81 -33.99
CA THR A 161 7.49 -15.56 -35.14
C THR A 161 6.96 -16.98 -35.27
N MET A 162 6.35 -17.55 -34.21
CA MET A 162 5.76 -18.89 -34.22
C MET A 162 4.34 -18.90 -34.82
N THR A 163 3.62 -17.77 -34.75
CA THR A 163 2.24 -17.64 -35.25
C THR A 163 2.15 -17.13 -36.69
N ALA A 164 3.28 -16.77 -37.30
CA ALA A 164 3.34 -16.32 -38.68
C ALA A 164 2.91 -17.46 -39.63
N ARG A 165 1.82 -17.24 -40.38
CA ARG A 165 1.33 -18.17 -41.42
C ARG A 165 2.29 -18.33 -42.60
N GLU A 166 3.18 -17.36 -42.78
CA GLU A 166 4.27 -17.37 -43.74
C GLU A 166 5.53 -17.82 -43.00
N GLY A 167 6.16 -18.90 -43.48
CA GLY A 167 7.36 -19.44 -42.86
C GLY A 167 8.46 -18.38 -42.69
N VAL A 168 9.17 -18.43 -41.57
CA VAL A 168 10.30 -17.53 -41.30
C VAL A 168 11.49 -17.96 -42.17
N THR A 169 11.82 -17.17 -43.18
CA THR A 169 13.02 -17.39 -44.01
C THR A 169 14.24 -16.84 -43.26
N LEU A 170 15.12 -17.73 -42.82
CA LEU A 170 16.43 -17.37 -42.30
C LEU A 170 17.40 -17.17 -43.47
N GLU A 171 17.69 -15.92 -43.83
CA GLU A 171 18.74 -15.63 -44.80
C GLU A 171 20.12 -15.84 -44.17
N LEU A 172 20.81 -16.88 -44.62
CA LEU A 172 22.20 -17.11 -44.25
C LEU A 172 23.11 -16.25 -45.14
N PRO A 173 24.13 -15.58 -44.57
CA PRO A 173 25.11 -14.87 -45.38
C PRO A 173 25.84 -15.84 -46.32
N GLU A 174 26.25 -15.35 -47.49
CA GLU A 174 27.02 -16.16 -48.44
C GLU A 174 28.22 -16.82 -47.73
N PRO A 175 28.52 -18.11 -48.00
CA PRO A 175 29.55 -18.86 -47.30
C PRO A 175 30.95 -18.22 -47.39
N ALA A 176 31.21 -17.41 -48.43
CA ALA A 176 32.44 -16.63 -48.58
C ALA A 176 32.59 -15.52 -47.51
N ASN A 177 31.48 -15.03 -46.96
CA ASN A 177 31.41 -13.98 -45.94
C ASN A 177 31.27 -14.54 -44.52
N MET A 178 31.08 -15.86 -44.37
CA MET A 178 31.10 -16.53 -43.08
C MET A 178 32.53 -16.58 -42.54
N LYS A 179 32.83 -15.82 -41.48
CA LYS A 179 34.13 -15.89 -40.81
C LYS A 179 34.34 -17.29 -40.25
N LYS A 180 35.36 -18.00 -40.74
CA LYS A 180 35.82 -19.26 -40.13
C LYS A 180 36.37 -18.95 -38.74
N SER A 181 35.55 -19.11 -37.70
CA SER A 181 36.03 -19.15 -36.32
C SER A 181 35.50 -20.40 -35.65
N LEU A 182 36.24 -21.50 -35.84
CA LEU A 182 36.28 -22.57 -34.86
C LEU A 182 37.69 -22.56 -34.26
N GLN A 183 37.94 -21.67 -33.31
CA GLN A 183 38.93 -22.00 -32.30
C GLN A 183 38.33 -23.17 -31.53
N SER A 184 38.89 -24.36 -31.69
CA SER A 184 38.49 -25.52 -30.90
C SER A 184 38.55 -25.11 -29.43
N LEU A 185 37.42 -25.13 -28.74
CA LEU A 185 37.38 -25.13 -27.27
C LEU A 185 37.86 -26.51 -26.80
N SER A 186 39.10 -26.85 -27.09
CA SER A 186 39.80 -27.95 -26.44
C SER A 186 40.73 -27.34 -25.40
N ASN A 187 40.41 -27.62 -24.14
CA ASN A 187 41.18 -27.33 -22.94
C ASN A 187 41.44 -25.85 -22.60
N ARG A 188 40.74 -25.39 -21.55
CA ARG A 188 41.41 -25.01 -20.30
C ARG A 188 40.40 -24.99 -19.15
N ASN A 189 40.71 -25.76 -18.11
CA ASN A 189 40.10 -25.70 -16.78
C ASN A 189 40.28 -24.30 -16.16
N SER A 190 39.46 -23.34 -16.56
CA SER A 190 39.37 -22.06 -15.86
C SER A 190 37.93 -21.62 -15.83
N ALA A 191 37.32 -21.73 -14.65
CA ALA A 191 36.09 -21.01 -14.34
C ALA A 191 36.29 -19.52 -14.69
N PRO A 192 35.28 -18.84 -15.25
CA PRO A 192 35.39 -17.41 -15.51
C PRO A 192 35.60 -16.69 -14.17
N LEU A 193 36.77 -16.07 -13.99
CA LEU A 193 36.99 -15.19 -12.84
C LEU A 193 36.10 -13.96 -13.00
N PRO A 194 35.46 -13.47 -11.92
CA PRO A 194 34.70 -12.24 -11.96
C PRO A 194 35.59 -11.06 -12.37
N PRO A 195 35.03 -10.03 -13.03
CA PRO A 195 35.79 -8.90 -13.51
C PRO A 195 36.47 -8.15 -12.37
N LYS A 196 37.78 -7.90 -12.50
CA LYS A 196 38.52 -7.02 -11.60
C LYS A 196 38.12 -5.57 -11.87
N ILE A 197 37.44 -4.95 -10.91
CA ILE A 197 37.19 -3.51 -10.90
C ILE A 197 38.51 -2.82 -10.54
N SER A 198 39.19 -2.25 -11.53
CA SER A 198 40.32 -1.35 -11.32
C SER A 198 39.79 -0.02 -10.78
N GLY A 199 39.94 0.19 -9.47
CA GLY A 199 39.60 1.46 -8.83
C GLY A 199 40.58 2.54 -9.29
N SER A 200 40.09 3.48 -10.11
CA SER A 200 40.80 4.73 -10.38
C SER A 200 41.11 5.43 -9.06
N ASN A 201 42.37 5.80 -8.85
CA ASN A 201 42.81 6.66 -7.76
C ASN A 201 42.08 8.00 -7.79
N SER A 202 40.92 8.07 -7.14
CA SER A 202 40.27 9.31 -6.77
C SER A 202 40.19 9.35 -5.26
N ARG A 203 40.99 10.26 -4.70
CA ARG A 203 41.10 10.60 -3.28
C ARG A 203 39.72 10.97 -2.73
N ARG A 204 38.95 10.00 -2.24
CA ARG A 204 37.74 10.25 -1.43
C ARG A 204 38.08 9.90 0.01
N LYS A 205 38.06 10.93 0.87
CA LYS A 205 38.15 10.78 2.33
C LYS A 205 37.06 9.81 2.77
N SER A 206 37.45 8.73 3.43
CA SER A 206 36.53 7.85 4.14
C SER A 206 35.83 8.64 5.26
N PRO A 207 34.51 8.47 5.48
CA PRO A 207 33.85 9.04 6.64
C PRO A 207 34.43 8.42 7.91
N GLN A 208 34.94 9.25 8.83
CA GLN A 208 35.33 8.78 10.16
C GLN A 208 34.08 8.57 11.02
N LEU A 209 34.01 7.42 11.68
CA LEU A 209 33.04 7.16 12.74
C LEU A 209 33.28 8.11 13.93
N PRO A 210 32.23 8.62 14.58
CA PRO A 210 32.39 9.42 15.79
C PRO A 210 32.96 8.56 16.94
N PRO A 211 33.79 9.15 17.82
CA PRO A 211 34.39 8.42 18.93
C PRO A 211 33.36 8.02 19.99
N ILE A 212 33.53 6.81 20.52
CA ILE A 212 32.71 6.21 21.58
C ILE A 212 32.97 6.97 22.91
N PRO A 213 31.95 7.40 23.65
CA PRO A 213 32.14 8.03 24.96
C PRO A 213 32.68 7.00 25.97
N LYS A 214 33.73 7.39 26.71
CA LYS A 214 34.26 6.60 27.82
C LYS A 214 33.34 6.78 29.03
N ASN A 215 32.73 5.68 29.48
CA ASN A 215 32.06 5.63 30.77
C ASN A 215 33.06 5.89 31.90
N LYS A 216 32.78 6.91 32.72
CA LYS A 216 33.14 6.98 34.13
C LYS A 216 31.95 7.57 34.89
#